data_AF-A0AAQ3KRH3-F1
#
_entry.id   AF-A0AAQ3KRH3-F1
#
_cell.length_a   1.000
_cell.length_b   1.000
_cell.length_c   1.000
_cell.angle_alpha   90.00
_cell.angle_beta   90.00
_cell.angle_gamma   90.00
#
_symmetry.space_group_name_H-M   'P 1'
#
loop_
_entity.id
_entity.type
_entity.pdbx_description
1 polymer ?
#
loop_
_entity_poly.entity_id
_entity_poly.type
_entity_poly.pdbx_seq_one_letter_code
_entity_poly.pdbx_strand_id
1 'polypeptide(L)'
;MEVEQERIDEASSSKESESSKANEAEAPLTKKRANSKRSLVWTHFEEIYDVQCVRKVVMGRGDGMTSELEKVLKEWGSERVFSISADNASSNQKMIDTLRKEFTVTGKVVMNGKYMHVRYIAHIFNLVVQEGLNDVKTSVLKIRNAVKYVRSSPARLKKFKECVDFEGMEWSKSLVLDVSTM
;
A
#
# COMPACT_ATOMS: atom_id res chain seq x y z
N MET A 1 7.73 23.25 -60.53
CA MET A 1 6.92 22.29 -61.31
C MET A 1 7.92 21.33 -61.93
N GLU A 2 7.72 20.03 -61.71
CA GLU A 2 8.51 18.88 -62.21
C GLU A 2 9.87 18.62 -61.49
N VAL A 3 10.01 17.52 -60.72
CA VAL A 3 10.25 16.08 -61.05
C VAL A 3 11.77 15.84 -61.18
N GLU A 4 12.42 15.28 -60.16
CA GLU A 4 12.72 13.84 -59.90
C GLU A 4 13.97 13.33 -60.65
N GLN A 5 14.91 12.73 -59.88
CA GLN A 5 15.96 11.73 -60.20
C GLN A 5 17.08 11.86 -59.13
N GLU A 6 17.84 10.87 -58.66
CA GLU A 6 17.84 9.41 -58.54
C GLU A 6 19.21 9.05 -57.90
N ARG A 7 19.34 7.86 -57.28
CA ARG A 7 20.59 7.13 -56.91
C ARG A 7 21.46 7.66 -55.75
N ILE A 8 21.70 6.79 -54.76
CA ILE A 8 22.85 5.85 -54.73
C ILE A 8 22.56 4.71 -53.72
N ASP A 9 22.33 3.54 -54.30
CA ASP A 9 22.83 2.19 -53.99
C ASP A 9 23.48 1.87 -52.63
N GLU A 10 22.85 0.90 -51.96
CA GLU A 10 23.40 -0.39 -51.51
C GLU A 10 24.81 -0.45 -50.88
N ALA A 11 24.82 -0.84 -49.60
CA ALA A 11 25.68 -1.93 -49.12
C ALA A 11 25.14 -2.49 -47.79
N SER A 12 24.16 -3.38 -47.90
CA SER A 12 23.87 -4.39 -46.87
C SER A 12 24.49 -5.71 -47.31
N SER A 13 25.48 -6.24 -46.58
CA SER A 13 25.62 -7.69 -46.41
C SER A 13 26.48 -8.05 -45.20
N SER A 14 25.76 -8.39 -44.13
CA SER A 14 25.86 -9.65 -43.38
C SER A 14 27.24 -10.20 -43.00
N LYS A 15 27.52 -10.25 -41.70
CA LYS A 15 27.91 -11.48 -41.01
C LYS A 15 27.56 -11.42 -39.53
N GLU A 16 26.73 -12.37 -39.12
CA GLU A 16 26.45 -12.76 -37.74
C GLU A 16 27.73 -13.22 -37.03
N SER A 17 27.87 -12.92 -35.73
CA SER A 17 28.06 -13.94 -34.70
C SER A 17 28.13 -13.30 -33.30
N GLU A 18 27.14 -13.66 -32.51
CA GLU A 18 27.21 -14.12 -31.11
C GLU A 18 28.04 -13.37 -30.05
N SER A 19 27.27 -13.02 -29.00
CA SER A 19 27.60 -13.16 -27.59
C SER A 19 28.39 -12.03 -26.92
N SER A 20 27.62 -11.18 -26.23
CA SER A 20 27.81 -11.01 -24.78
C SER A 20 26.58 -10.27 -24.24
N LYS A 21 25.57 -11.04 -23.79
CA LYS A 21 24.55 -10.52 -22.87
C LYS A 21 25.29 -10.16 -21.58
N ALA A 22 25.55 -8.87 -21.38
CA ALA A 22 25.90 -8.36 -20.08
C ALA A 22 24.71 -8.63 -19.15
N ASN A 23 24.91 -9.53 -18.19
CA ASN A 23 24.01 -9.72 -17.07
C ASN A 23 23.99 -8.43 -16.25
N GLU A 24 23.03 -7.55 -16.51
CA GLU A 24 22.57 -6.60 -15.51
C GLU A 24 21.82 -7.41 -14.45
N ALA A 25 22.55 -7.79 -13.40
CA ALA A 25 21.96 -8.27 -12.18
C ALA A 25 21.01 -7.17 -11.67
N GLU A 26 19.70 -7.40 -11.74
CA GLU A 26 18.72 -6.58 -11.04
C GLU A 26 19.13 -6.53 -9.56
N ALA A 27 19.55 -5.35 -9.13
CA ALA A 27 19.90 -5.09 -7.74
C ALA A 27 18.66 -5.40 -6.87
N PRO A 28 18.78 -6.16 -5.77
CA PRO A 28 17.65 -6.41 -4.89
C PRO A 28 17.07 -5.10 -4.37
N LEU A 29 15.86 -4.78 -4.82
CA LEU A 29 15.01 -3.72 -4.28
C LEU A 29 14.54 -4.13 -2.88
N THR A 30 15.42 -4.07 -1.88
CA THR A 30 15.08 -3.78 -0.48
C THR A 30 16.31 -3.33 0.28
N LYS A 31 16.59 -2.01 0.29
CA LYS A 31 17.36 -1.43 1.39
C LYS A 31 16.52 -1.55 2.65
N LYS A 32 16.69 -2.64 3.42
CA LYS A 32 16.12 -2.76 4.77
C LYS A 32 16.68 -1.61 5.60
N ARG A 33 15.84 -0.61 5.86
CA ARG A 33 16.12 0.53 6.74
C ARG A 33 16.49 -0.02 8.12
N ALA A 34 17.59 0.47 8.69
CA ALA A 34 18.05 0.09 10.02
C ALA A 34 16.90 0.17 11.03
N ASN A 35 16.77 -0.89 11.82
CA ASN A 35 15.63 -1.26 12.63
C ASN A 35 15.44 -0.25 13.78
N SER A 36 14.59 0.77 13.60
CA SER A 36 13.96 1.44 14.74
C SER A 36 13.10 0.39 15.41
N LYS A 37 13.34 0.10 16.70
CA LYS A 37 12.63 -0.93 17.48
C LYS A 37 11.15 -0.92 17.12
N ARG A 38 10.73 -1.89 16.31
CA ARG A 38 9.34 -2.03 15.89
C ARG A 38 8.49 -2.19 17.14
N SER A 39 7.28 -1.65 17.14
CA SER A 39 6.40 -1.77 18.30
C SER A 39 6.09 -3.25 18.55
N LEU A 40 5.83 -3.61 19.81
CA LEU A 40 5.34 -4.94 20.20
C LEU A 40 4.07 -5.34 19.43
N VAL A 41 3.28 -4.35 19.00
CA VAL A 41 2.11 -4.56 18.14
C VAL A 41 2.54 -5.09 16.76
N TRP A 42 3.60 -4.54 16.19
CA TRP A 42 4.10 -4.97 14.88
C TRP A 42 4.72 -6.36 14.93
N THR A 43 5.37 -6.74 16.03
CA THR A 43 5.91 -8.09 16.18
C THR A 43 4.80 -9.13 16.29
N HIS A 44 3.75 -8.87 17.09
CA HIS A 44 2.57 -9.73 17.15
C HIS A 44 1.82 -9.79 15.81
N PHE A 45 1.76 -8.68 15.09
CA PHE A 45 1.16 -8.65 13.76
C PHE A 45 1.93 -9.54 12.78
N GLU A 46 3.26 -9.50 12.77
CA GLU A 46 4.07 -10.38 11.91
C GLU A 46 3.93 -11.86 12.29
N GLU A 47 3.84 -12.20 13.58
CA GLU A 47 3.58 -13.58 14.04
C GLU A 47 2.20 -14.12 13.61
N ILE A 48 1.17 -13.26 13.58
CA ILE A 48 -0.17 -13.61 13.07
C ILE A 48 -0.15 -13.86 11.55
N TYR A 49 0.70 -13.14 10.82
CA TYR A 49 0.86 -13.32 9.37
C TYR A 49 1.77 -14.50 9.00
N ASP A 50 2.68 -14.90 9.89
CA ASP A 50 3.60 -16.02 9.68
C ASP A 50 2.94 -17.39 9.96
N VAL A 51 1.74 -17.40 10.54
CA VAL A 51 0.90 -18.60 10.57
C VAL A 51 0.60 -18.97 9.10
N GLN A 52 0.97 -20.19 8.69
CA GLN A 52 0.89 -20.72 7.31
C GLN A 52 -0.45 -20.55 6.57
N CYS A 53 -1.48 -20.02 7.21
CA CYS A 53 -2.82 -19.75 6.68
C CYS A 53 -3.02 -18.33 6.10
N VAL A 54 -2.05 -17.41 6.16
CA VAL A 54 -2.16 -16.06 5.58
C VAL A 54 -1.11 -15.85 4.49
N ARG A 55 -1.41 -16.27 3.26
CA ARG A 55 -0.59 -15.92 2.08
C ARG A 55 -1.27 -14.87 1.23
N LYS A 56 -0.48 -13.86 0.81
CA LYS A 56 -0.92 -12.85 -0.15
C LYS A 56 -1.10 -13.51 -1.52
N VAL A 57 -2.34 -13.57 -1.98
CA VAL A 57 -2.65 -13.99 -3.35
C VAL A 57 -2.96 -12.74 -4.17
N VAL A 58 -2.22 -12.54 -5.27
CA VAL A 58 -2.51 -11.48 -6.23
C VAL A 58 -3.33 -12.09 -7.34
N MET A 59 -4.64 -11.87 -7.30
CA MET A 59 -5.53 -12.31 -8.35
C MET A 59 -5.56 -11.28 -9.49
N GLY A 60 -5.40 -11.74 -10.73
CA GLY A 60 -5.52 -10.90 -11.92
C GLY A 60 -6.95 -10.41 -12.14
N ARG A 61 -7.12 -9.30 -12.88
CA ARG A 61 -8.46 -8.82 -13.29
C ARG A 61 -8.98 -9.67 -14.46
N GLY A 62 -10.06 -10.44 -14.27
CA GLY A 62 -10.77 -11.14 -15.37
C GLY A 62 -11.34 -12.52 -15.00
N ASP A 63 -11.82 -13.25 -16.01
CA ASP A 63 -12.49 -14.57 -15.93
C ASP A 63 -11.59 -15.73 -15.42
N GLY A 64 -10.32 -15.47 -15.10
CA GLY A 64 -9.36 -16.45 -14.58
C GLY A 64 -9.26 -16.52 -13.05
N MET A 65 -10.11 -15.79 -12.30
CA MET A 65 -9.98 -15.67 -10.84
C MET A 65 -10.18 -17.02 -10.13
N THR A 66 -11.17 -17.80 -10.58
CA THR A 66 -11.51 -19.09 -9.97
C THR A 66 -10.43 -20.12 -10.19
N SER A 67 -9.88 -20.17 -11.42
CA SER A 67 -8.79 -21.10 -11.75
C SER A 67 -7.51 -20.76 -10.98
N GLU A 68 -7.23 -19.48 -10.76
CA GLU A 68 -6.08 -19.05 -9.95
C GLU A 68 -6.28 -19.40 -8.47
N LEU A 69 -7.47 -19.17 -7.92
CA LEU A 69 -7.79 -19.60 -6.56
C LEU A 69 -7.71 -21.12 -6.40
N GLU A 70 -8.16 -21.88 -7.40
CA GLU A 70 -8.04 -23.35 -7.38
C GLU A 70 -6.59 -23.83 -7.40
N LYS A 71 -5.70 -23.18 -8.15
CA LYS A 71 -4.26 -23.50 -8.10
C LYS A 71 -3.71 -23.26 -6.70
N VAL A 72 -4.02 -22.11 -6.11
CA VAL A 72 -3.59 -21.75 -4.75
C VAL A 72 -4.12 -22.76 -3.72
N LEU A 73 -5.39 -23.14 -3.81
CA LEU A 73 -5.98 -24.15 -2.93
C LEU A 73 -5.30 -25.51 -3.06
N LYS A 74 -4.96 -25.93 -4.28
CA LYS A 74 -4.20 -27.16 -4.54
C LYS A 74 -2.80 -27.09 -3.95
N GLU A 75 -2.09 -25.98 -4.12
CA GLU A 75 -0.78 -25.75 -3.49
C GLU A 75 -0.87 -25.81 -1.96
N TRP A 76 -1.99 -25.37 -1.39
CA TRP A 76 -2.23 -25.39 0.06
C TRP A 76 -2.75 -26.75 0.56
N GLY A 77 -2.98 -27.73 -0.32
CA GLY A 77 -3.58 -29.02 0.05
C GLY A 77 -5.01 -28.89 0.59
N SER A 78 -5.71 -27.82 0.23
CA SER A 78 -7.08 -27.52 0.67
C SER A 78 -8.08 -27.76 -0.43
N GLU A 79 -9.07 -28.62 -0.19
CA GLU A 79 -10.11 -28.93 -1.18
C GLU A 79 -11.33 -28.00 -1.10
N ARG A 80 -11.49 -27.30 0.03
CA ARG A 80 -12.68 -26.51 0.32
C ARG A 80 -12.35 -25.16 0.93
N VAL A 81 -13.20 -24.18 0.63
CA VAL A 81 -13.12 -22.81 1.16
C VAL A 81 -14.21 -22.57 2.19
N PHE A 82 -13.82 -22.05 3.35
CA PHE A 82 -14.76 -21.56 4.36
C PHE A 82 -15.03 -20.06 4.20
N SER A 83 -13.96 -19.25 4.18
CA SER A 83 -14.05 -17.79 4.11
C SER A 83 -12.89 -17.18 3.32
N ILE A 84 -13.16 -16.07 2.65
CA ILE A 84 -12.20 -15.22 1.96
C ILE A 84 -12.30 -13.83 2.57
N SER A 85 -11.17 -13.28 3.01
CA SER A 85 -11.08 -11.90 3.48
C SER A 85 -10.65 -10.97 2.36
N ALA A 86 -11.47 -9.98 2.03
CA ALA A 86 -11.15 -8.95 1.05
C ALA A 86 -11.54 -7.55 1.58
N ASP A 87 -10.98 -6.49 1.00
CA ASP A 87 -11.46 -5.13 1.29
C ASP A 87 -12.92 -4.93 0.82
N ASN A 88 -13.56 -3.85 1.27
CA ASN A 88 -14.95 -3.57 0.93
C ASN A 88 -15.13 -2.89 -0.45
N ALA A 89 -14.31 -3.27 -1.45
CA ALA A 89 -14.49 -2.79 -2.81
C ALA A 89 -15.64 -3.55 -3.51
N SER A 90 -16.42 -2.83 -4.32
CA SER A 90 -17.52 -3.42 -5.09
C SER A 90 -17.05 -4.50 -6.09
N SER A 91 -15.82 -4.37 -6.61
CA SER A 91 -15.19 -5.40 -7.46
C SER A 91 -14.95 -6.70 -6.70
N ASN A 92 -14.53 -6.62 -5.43
CA ASN A 92 -14.24 -7.80 -4.61
C ASN A 92 -15.51 -8.51 -4.17
N GLN A 93 -16.57 -7.75 -3.90
CA GLN A 93 -17.89 -8.33 -3.68
C GLN A 93 -18.36 -9.15 -4.89
N LYS A 94 -18.31 -8.56 -6.10
CA LYS A 94 -18.69 -9.24 -7.34
C LYS A 94 -17.86 -10.52 -7.58
N MET A 95 -16.55 -10.43 -7.37
CA MET A 95 -15.64 -11.56 -7.51
C MET A 95 -16.00 -12.70 -6.54
N ILE A 96 -16.18 -12.41 -5.26
CA ILE A 96 -16.52 -13.43 -4.25
C ILE A 96 -17.89 -14.05 -4.55
N ASP A 97 -18.84 -13.29 -5.09
CA ASP A 97 -20.15 -13.81 -5.48
C ASP A 97 -20.06 -14.79 -6.67
N THR A 98 -19.18 -14.51 -7.65
CA THR A 98 -18.88 -15.45 -8.74
C THR A 98 -18.22 -16.72 -8.21
N LEU A 99 -17.16 -16.58 -7.40
CA LEU A 99 -16.46 -17.71 -6.76
C LEU A 99 -17.43 -18.58 -5.94
N ARG A 100 -18.34 -17.95 -5.19
CA ARG A 100 -19.34 -18.66 -4.40
C ARG A 100 -20.24 -19.52 -5.26
N LYS A 101 -20.72 -19.00 -6.40
CA LYS A 101 -21.58 -19.77 -7.31
C LYS A 101 -20.83 -20.99 -7.85
N GLU A 102 -19.64 -20.80 -8.39
CA GLU A 102 -18.84 -21.88 -8.99
C GLU A 102 -18.41 -22.93 -7.95
N PHE A 103 -17.96 -22.50 -6.78
CA PHE A 103 -17.53 -23.43 -5.73
C PHE A 103 -18.71 -24.13 -5.03
N THR A 104 -19.91 -23.53 -5.05
CA THR A 104 -21.12 -24.24 -4.60
C THR A 104 -21.49 -25.36 -5.55
N VAL A 105 -21.44 -25.12 -6.87
CA VAL A 105 -21.70 -26.17 -7.88
C VAL A 105 -20.70 -27.31 -7.79
N THR A 106 -19.42 -27.00 -7.57
CA THR A 106 -18.35 -28.01 -7.48
C THR A 106 -18.19 -28.64 -6.08
N GLY A 107 -19.02 -28.26 -5.10
CA GLY A 107 -18.95 -28.80 -3.74
C GLY A 107 -17.72 -28.35 -2.92
N LYS A 108 -17.05 -27.29 -3.37
CA LYS A 108 -15.80 -26.76 -2.80
C LYS A 108 -16.02 -25.68 -1.73
N VAL A 109 -17.25 -25.42 -1.31
CA VAL A 109 -17.55 -24.50 -0.21
C VAL A 109 -18.02 -25.22 1.04
N VAL A 110 -17.65 -24.71 2.19
CA VAL A 110 -18.17 -25.14 3.49
C VAL A 110 -19.48 -24.38 3.79
N MET A 111 -20.47 -25.05 4.40
CA MET A 111 -21.78 -24.47 4.76
C MET A 111 -22.47 -23.72 3.61
N ASN A 112 -22.43 -24.27 2.39
CA ASN A 112 -22.98 -23.67 1.16
C ASN A 112 -22.54 -22.22 0.93
N GLY A 113 -21.32 -21.87 1.36
CA GLY A 113 -20.76 -20.54 1.16
C GLY A 113 -21.44 -19.42 1.97
N LYS A 114 -22.23 -19.76 3.00
CA LYS A 114 -22.93 -18.78 3.86
C LYS A 114 -21.98 -17.73 4.44
N TYR A 115 -20.77 -18.14 4.80
CA TYR A 115 -19.74 -17.29 5.43
C TYR A 115 -18.52 -17.06 4.53
N MET A 116 -18.69 -17.18 3.20
CA MET A 116 -17.56 -17.13 2.26
C MET A 116 -16.92 -15.74 2.14
N HIS A 117 -17.61 -14.66 2.51
CA HIS A 117 -17.07 -13.31 2.48
C HIS A 117 -16.89 -12.77 3.91
N VAL A 118 -15.65 -12.45 4.27
CA VAL A 118 -15.31 -11.67 5.47
C VAL A 118 -14.76 -10.33 5.01
N ARG A 119 -15.39 -9.22 5.41
CA ARG A 119 -14.87 -7.89 5.08
C ARG A 119 -13.67 -7.58 5.95
N TYR A 120 -12.58 -7.15 5.33
CA TYR A 120 -11.36 -6.84 6.04
C TYR A 120 -11.54 -5.58 6.90
N ILE A 121 -11.58 -5.76 8.23
CA ILE A 121 -11.83 -4.69 9.21
C ILE A 121 -10.83 -3.54 9.06
N ALA A 122 -9.60 -3.81 8.60
CA ALA A 122 -8.61 -2.75 8.39
C ALA A 122 -9.07 -1.70 7.37
N HIS A 123 -9.91 -2.06 6.39
CA HIS A 123 -10.46 -1.09 5.46
C HIS A 123 -11.46 -0.15 6.15
N ILE A 124 -12.35 -0.69 6.98
CA ILE A 124 -13.29 0.10 7.80
C ILE A 124 -12.52 0.99 8.76
N PHE A 125 -11.51 0.43 9.43
CA PHE A 125 -10.63 1.19 10.31
C PHE A 125 -9.92 2.33 9.56
N ASN A 126 -9.39 2.06 8.36
CA ASN A 126 -8.78 3.08 7.53
C ASN A 126 -9.77 4.18 7.15
N LEU A 127 -11.02 3.85 6.80
CA LEU A 127 -12.06 4.85 6.52
C LEU A 127 -12.33 5.74 7.75
N VAL A 128 -12.55 5.13 8.92
CA VAL A 128 -12.80 5.86 10.18
C VAL A 128 -11.61 6.74 10.56
N VAL A 129 -10.39 6.22 10.45
CA VAL A 129 -9.17 7.00 10.75
C VAL A 129 -9.00 8.14 9.75
N GLN A 130 -9.23 7.93 8.46
CA GLN A 130 -9.13 8.99 7.46
C GLN A 130 -10.17 10.09 7.70
N GLU A 131 -11.39 9.73 8.05
CA GLU A 131 -12.45 10.68 8.40
C GLU A 131 -12.09 11.49 9.65
N GLY A 132 -11.70 10.81 10.75
CA GLY A 132 -11.26 11.50 11.96
C GLY A 132 -10.01 12.38 11.75
N LEU A 133 -9.08 11.97 10.89
CA LEU A 133 -7.93 12.78 10.51
C LEU A 133 -8.32 14.01 9.69
N ASN A 134 -9.35 13.92 8.84
CA ASN A 134 -9.87 15.07 8.10
C ASN A 134 -10.49 16.12 9.03
N ASP A 135 -11.22 15.70 10.05
CA ASP A 135 -11.82 16.61 11.04
C ASP A 135 -10.76 17.42 11.80
N VAL A 136 -9.65 16.78 12.18
CA VAL A 136 -8.56 17.44 12.92
C VAL A 136 -7.56 18.16 12.02
N LYS A 137 -7.56 17.90 10.70
CA LYS A 137 -6.59 18.42 9.73
C LYS A 137 -6.46 19.94 9.80
N THR A 138 -7.59 20.64 9.85
CA THR A 138 -7.63 22.11 9.90
C THR A 138 -7.02 22.64 11.20
N SER A 139 -7.31 22.01 12.34
CA SER A 139 -6.76 22.38 13.65
C SER A 139 -5.25 22.16 13.69
N VAL A 140 -4.77 21.01 13.20
CA VAL A 140 -3.33 20.71 13.09
C VAL A 140 -2.62 21.73 12.19
N LEU A 141 -3.22 22.11 11.06
CA LEU A 141 -2.66 23.13 10.17
C LEU A 141 -2.56 24.50 10.85
N LYS A 142 -3.60 24.91 11.59
CA LYS A 142 -3.60 26.17 12.35
C LYS A 142 -2.50 26.18 13.40
N ILE A 143 -2.35 25.10 14.17
CA ILE A 143 -1.28 24.95 15.18
C ILE A 143 0.09 25.02 14.52
N ARG A 144 0.31 24.24 13.44
CA ARG A 144 1.58 24.28 12.68
C ARG A 144 1.89 25.68 12.17
N ASN A 145 0.91 26.40 11.64
CA ASN A 145 1.10 27.75 11.13
C ASN A 145 1.42 28.76 12.25
N ALA A 146 0.76 28.64 13.41
CA ALA A 146 1.07 29.45 14.58
C ALA A 146 2.51 29.20 15.08
N VAL A 147 2.91 27.94 15.20
CA VAL A 147 4.27 27.56 15.59
C VAL A 147 5.30 28.06 14.57
N LYS A 148 5.02 27.93 13.26
CA LYS A 148 5.87 28.50 12.19
C LYS A 148 6.02 30.01 12.34
N TYR A 149 4.91 30.73 12.58
CA TYR A 149 4.92 32.18 12.74
C TYR A 149 5.77 32.63 13.93
N VAL A 150 5.59 32.01 15.10
CA VAL A 150 6.36 32.35 16.31
C VAL A 150 7.85 32.09 16.09
N ARG A 151 8.19 30.99 15.42
CA ARG A 151 9.59 30.60 15.17
C ARG A 151 10.25 31.32 14.00
N SER A 152 9.51 32.05 13.17
CA SER A 152 10.06 32.63 11.95
C SER A 152 11.07 33.76 12.21
N SER A 153 11.13 34.33 13.42
CA SER A 153 12.16 35.29 13.80
C SER A 153 12.42 35.31 15.32
N PRO A 154 13.64 35.66 15.77
CA PRO A 154 13.95 35.80 17.19
C PRO A 154 13.06 36.81 17.93
N ALA A 155 12.69 37.90 17.25
CA ALA A 155 11.83 38.94 17.82
C ALA A 155 10.41 38.42 18.12
N ARG A 156 9.83 37.61 17.22
CA ARG A 156 8.51 36.99 17.43
C ARG A 156 8.55 35.98 18.56
N LEU A 157 9.61 35.16 18.62
CA LEU A 157 9.81 34.22 19.70
C LEU A 157 9.97 34.92 21.07
N LYS A 158 10.69 36.04 21.11
CA LYS A 158 10.84 36.84 22.34
C LYS A 158 9.48 37.38 22.82
N LYS A 159 8.71 38.01 21.92
CA LYS A 159 7.36 38.50 22.25
C LYS A 159 6.43 37.39 22.73
N PHE A 160 6.51 36.20 22.11
CA PHE A 160 5.71 35.06 22.55
C PHE A 160 6.07 34.64 23.99
N LYS A 161 7.36 34.60 24.34
CA LYS A 161 7.79 34.29 25.72
C LYS A 161 7.29 35.34 26.71
N GLU A 162 7.42 36.63 26.37
CA GLU A 162 6.89 37.74 27.19
C GLU A 162 5.37 37.57 27.45
N CYS A 163 4.60 37.15 26.45
CA CYS A 163 3.18 36.85 26.62
C CYS A 163 2.94 35.62 27.52
N VAL A 164 3.72 34.55 27.38
CA VAL A 164 3.60 33.35 28.22
C VAL A 164 3.89 33.67 29.69
N ASP A 165 4.91 34.49 29.94
CA ASP A 165 5.27 34.94 31.28
C ASP A 165 4.17 35.85 31.88
N PHE A 166 3.57 36.73 31.06
CA PHE A 166 2.44 37.58 31.46
C PHE A 166 1.19 36.76 31.86
N GLU A 167 0.91 35.67 31.13
CA GLU A 167 -0.20 34.76 31.44
C GLU A 167 0.10 33.82 32.63
N GLY A 168 1.29 33.90 33.23
CA GLY A 168 1.69 33.07 34.37
C GLY A 168 1.81 31.58 34.04
N MET A 169 2.01 31.24 32.76
CA MET A 169 2.11 29.85 32.32
C MET A 169 3.53 29.31 32.51
N GLU A 170 3.66 28.26 33.32
CA GLU A 170 4.94 27.54 33.41
C GLU A 170 5.21 26.75 32.12
N TRP A 171 6.32 27.05 31.45
CA TRP A 171 6.74 26.35 30.23
C TRP A 171 8.16 25.79 30.38
N SER A 172 8.30 24.47 30.21
CA SER A 172 9.59 23.76 30.26
C SER A 172 10.12 23.34 28.89
N LYS A 173 9.28 23.45 27.84
CA LYS A 173 9.56 22.93 26.50
C LYS A 173 9.43 24.02 25.45
N SER A 174 10.34 24.03 24.49
CA SER A 174 10.28 24.94 23.34
C SER A 174 9.21 24.50 22.34
N LEU A 175 8.63 25.44 21.58
CA LEU A 175 7.75 25.11 20.45
C LEU A 175 8.56 24.38 19.36
N VAL A 176 8.19 23.15 19.02
CA VAL A 176 8.86 22.33 18.00
C VAL A 176 7.92 22.10 16.82
N LEU A 177 8.42 22.30 15.60
CA LEU A 177 7.73 21.86 14.40
C LEU A 177 7.95 20.37 14.22
N ASP A 178 6.89 19.65 13.95
CA ASP A 178 6.95 18.26 13.60
C ASP A 178 7.55 18.07 12.19
N VAL A 179 8.21 16.93 12.00
CA VAL A 179 8.88 16.59 10.74
C VAL A 179 7.86 16.00 9.77
N SER A 180 7.83 16.51 8.54
CA SER A 180 6.98 15.96 7.49
C SER A 180 7.42 14.53 7.18
N THR A 181 6.56 13.54 7.44
CA THR A 181 6.79 12.13 7.10
C THR A 181 6.30 11.78 5.69
N MET A 182 6.38 12.73 4.75
CA MET A 182 6.08 12.48 3.33
C MET A 182 7.09 11.50 2.74
#